data_AF-A0A928CM08-F1
#
_entry.id   AF-A0A928CM08-F1
#
_cell.length_a   1.000
_cell.length_b   1.000
_cell.length_c   1.000
_cell.angle_alpha   90.00
_cell.angle_beta   90.00
_cell.angle_gamma   90.00
#
_symmetry.space_group_name_H-M   'P 1'
#
loop_
_entity.id
_entity.type
_entity.pdbx_description
1 polymer ?
#
loop_
_entity_poly.entity_id
_entity_poly.type
_entity_poly.pdbx_seq_one_letter_code
_entity_poly.pdbx_strand_id
1 'polypeptide(L)'
;KRSKGVFVTQSLEVITYDNSPFIMEITDYKSLPENFLISQEITECIRAAIDDLSGTMKETALLYLIEKLPLDTIAKHLNCPTGTVRSRTSRIRKHISKFLADLEQR
;
A
#
# COMPACT_ATOMS: atom_id res chain seq x y z
N LYS A 1 26.12 -10.70 24.97
CA LYS A 1 26.60 -10.61 23.56
C LYS A 1 26.02 -11.78 22.79
N ARG A 2 24.84 -11.63 22.16
CA ARG A 2 24.22 -12.71 21.39
C ARG A 2 24.66 -12.59 19.94
N SER A 3 25.61 -13.45 19.56
CA SER A 3 25.98 -13.73 18.20
C SER A 3 24.76 -14.16 17.39
N LYS A 4 24.55 -13.53 16.23
CA LYS A 4 23.93 -14.18 15.09
C LYS A 4 24.84 -13.91 13.90
N GLY A 5 25.80 -14.83 13.72
CA GLY A 5 26.56 -14.88 12.48
C GLY A 5 25.59 -15.15 11.34
N VAL A 6 25.74 -14.39 10.26
CA VAL A 6 25.11 -14.68 8.98
C VAL A 6 26.21 -14.43 7.94
N PHE A 7 26.90 -15.51 7.58
CA PHE A 7 27.70 -15.57 6.38
C PHE A 7 26.73 -15.65 5.19
N VAL A 8 26.75 -14.70 4.27
CA VAL A 8 26.26 -14.96 2.90
C VAL A 8 27.12 -14.18 1.90
N THR A 9 27.80 -14.97 1.09
CA THR A 9 28.55 -14.62 -0.10
C THR A 9 27.63 -14.16 -1.22
N GLN A 10 27.99 -13.02 -1.82
CA GLN A 10 27.81 -12.63 -3.22
C GLN A 10 26.91 -13.54 -4.08
N SER A 11 25.60 -13.22 -4.16
CA SER A 11 24.72 -13.33 -5.33
C SER A 11 23.29 -12.90 -4.99
N LEU A 12 22.83 -11.91 -5.75
CA LEU A 12 21.46 -11.44 -6.04
C LEU A 12 20.30 -11.72 -5.06
N GLU A 13 19.81 -10.59 -4.52
CA GLU A 13 18.43 -10.26 -4.16
C GLU A 13 17.70 -11.08 -3.09
N VAL A 14 17.77 -10.55 -1.87
CA VAL A 14 16.71 -10.74 -0.87
C VAL A 14 15.49 -9.93 -1.34
N ILE A 15 14.72 -10.44 -2.30
CA ILE A 15 13.39 -9.90 -2.59
C ILE A 15 12.47 -10.38 -1.49
N THR A 16 12.37 -9.62 -0.40
CA THR A 16 11.19 -9.74 0.46
C THR A 16 10.01 -9.23 -0.36
N TYR A 17 9.30 -10.14 -1.03
CA TYR A 17 7.98 -9.87 -1.60
C TYR A 17 7.09 -9.40 -0.45
N ASP A 18 6.87 -8.08 -0.37
CA ASP A 18 5.81 -7.48 0.45
C ASP A 18 4.49 -7.93 -0.16
N ASN A 19 4.08 -9.16 0.16
CA ASN A 19 2.79 -9.70 -0.21
C ASN A 19 1.75 -8.98 0.66
N SER A 20 1.48 -7.73 0.29
CA SER A 20 0.62 -6.84 1.07
C SER A 20 -0.81 -7.34 0.98
N PRO A 21 -1.41 -7.79 2.10
CA PRO A 21 -2.78 -8.29 2.10
C PRO A 21 -3.80 -7.23 1.63
N PHE A 22 -3.41 -5.95 1.65
CA PHE A 22 -4.27 -4.85 1.21
C PHE A 22 -4.60 -4.87 -0.27
N ILE A 23 -3.63 -5.17 -1.13
CA ILE A 23 -3.85 -5.16 -2.57
C ILE A 23 -4.79 -6.29 -2.97
N MET A 24 -4.66 -7.44 -2.30
CA MET A 24 -5.57 -8.57 -2.50
C MET A 24 -7.00 -8.24 -2.06
N GLU A 25 -7.15 -7.58 -0.90
CA GLU A 25 -8.44 -7.15 -0.35
C GLU A 25 -9.20 -6.20 -1.29
N ILE A 26 -8.52 -5.22 -1.92
CA ILE A 26 -9.16 -4.30 -2.88
C ILE A 26 -9.60 -5.01 -4.17
N THR A 27 -8.88 -6.05 -4.60
CA THR A 27 -9.12 -6.71 -5.89
C THR A 27 -10.35 -7.62 -5.86
N ASP A 28 -10.69 -8.18 -4.71
CA ASP A 28 -11.81 -9.10 -4.51
C ASP A 28 -13.17 -8.44 -4.82
N TYR A 29 -13.33 -7.15 -4.50
CA TYR A 29 -14.56 -6.39 -4.72
C TYR A 29 -14.99 -6.25 -6.20
N LYS A 30 -14.06 -6.42 -7.16
CA LYS A 30 -14.26 -6.12 -8.59
C LYS A 30 -14.92 -7.25 -9.40
N SER A 31 -15.06 -8.47 -8.86
CA SER A 31 -15.26 -9.66 -9.71
C SER A 31 -16.71 -10.03 -10.12
N LEU A 32 -17.76 -9.29 -9.74
CA LEU A 32 -19.14 -9.59 -10.16
C LEU A 32 -19.80 -8.49 -11.04
N PRO A 33 -20.56 -8.85 -12.08
CA PRO A 33 -21.23 -7.88 -12.97
C PRO A 33 -22.35 -7.07 -12.29
N GLU A 34 -23.02 -7.62 -11.27
CA GLU A 34 -23.97 -6.90 -10.40
C GLU A 34 -23.24 -5.84 -9.54
N ASN A 35 -21.95 -6.04 -9.28
CA ASN A 35 -21.11 -5.07 -8.62
C ASN A 35 -20.66 -3.93 -9.54
N PHE A 36 -21.08 -3.78 -10.80
CA PHE A 36 -20.50 -2.73 -11.65
C PHE A 36 -20.75 -1.30 -11.11
N LEU A 37 -21.98 -1.02 -10.66
CA LEU A 37 -22.32 0.26 -10.01
C LEU A 37 -21.63 0.41 -8.66
N ILE A 38 -21.70 -0.63 -7.82
CA ILE A 38 -21.04 -0.69 -6.51
C ILE A 38 -19.51 -0.53 -6.65
N SER A 39 -18.92 -1.12 -7.69
CA SER A 39 -17.50 -1.02 -8.02
C SER A 39 -17.13 0.38 -8.47
N GLN A 40 -18.02 1.09 -9.17
CA GLN A 40 -17.78 2.49 -9.54
C GLN A 40 -17.78 3.38 -8.30
N GLU A 41 -18.78 3.25 -7.41
CA GLU A 41 -18.82 4.02 -6.16
C GLU A 41 -17.59 3.74 -5.27
N ILE A 42 -17.22 2.46 -5.11
CA ILE A 42 -16.01 2.07 -4.39
C ILE A 42 -14.77 2.66 -5.05
N THR A 43 -14.68 2.60 -6.39
CA THR A 43 -13.53 3.14 -7.13
C THR A 43 -13.42 4.65 -6.95
N GLU A 44 -14.54 5.37 -7.03
CA GLU A 44 -14.60 6.82 -6.78
C GLU A 44 -14.19 7.17 -5.36
N CYS A 45 -14.64 6.39 -4.38
CA CYS A 45 -14.24 6.58 -2.99
C CYS A 45 -12.76 6.32 -2.76
N ILE A 46 -12.19 5.25 -3.33
CA ILE A 46 -10.74 5.00 -3.27
C ILE A 46 -9.97 6.15 -3.93
N ARG A 47 -10.43 6.65 -5.07
CA ARG A 47 -9.83 7.82 -5.74
C ARG A 47 -9.89 9.06 -4.86
N ALA A 48 -11.03 9.34 -4.24
CA ALA A 48 -11.20 10.47 -3.32
C ALA A 48 -10.30 10.32 -2.08
N ALA A 49 -10.18 9.11 -1.53
CA ALA A 49 -9.30 8.82 -0.42
C ALA A 49 -7.83 9.06 -0.78
N ILE A 50 -7.38 8.62 -1.95
CA ILE A 50 -6.02 8.89 -2.43
C ILE A 50 -5.82 10.38 -2.73
N ASP A 51 -6.85 11.09 -3.20
CA ASP A 51 -6.77 12.51 -3.49
C ASP A 51 -6.64 13.38 -2.23
N ASP A 52 -7.32 12.98 -1.14
CA ASP A 52 -7.28 13.63 0.18
C ASP A 52 -5.93 13.42 0.92
N LEU A 53 -5.07 12.50 0.45
CA LEU A 53 -3.75 12.33 1.04
C LEU A 53 -2.84 13.54 0.77
N SER A 54 -2.11 13.95 1.81
CA SER A 54 -1.04 14.97 1.67
C SER A 54 0.00 14.54 0.64
N GLY A 55 0.63 15.49 -0.06
CA GLY A 55 1.51 15.21 -1.23
C GLY A 55 2.55 14.10 -1.00
N THR A 56 3.27 14.13 0.13
CA THR A 56 4.27 13.08 0.46
C THR A 56 3.64 11.70 0.71
N MET A 57 2.43 11.64 1.25
CA MET A 57 1.67 10.40 1.43
C MET A 57 1.08 9.91 0.12
N LYS A 58 0.61 10.81 -0.75
CA LYS A 58 0.09 10.50 -2.08
C LYS A 58 1.16 9.87 -2.96
N GLU A 59 2.36 10.46 -2.97
CA GLU A 59 3.52 9.90 -3.68
C GLU A 59 3.91 8.53 -3.12
N THR A 60 3.93 8.37 -1.80
CA THR A 60 4.16 7.06 -1.16
C THR A 60 3.08 6.05 -1.56
N ALA A 61 1.81 6.45 -1.62
CA ALA A 61 0.69 5.60 -1.99
C ALA A 61 0.77 5.17 -3.46
N LEU A 62 1.16 6.07 -4.37
CA LEU A 62 1.34 5.76 -5.79
C LEU A 62 2.41 4.67 -5.98
N LEU A 63 3.60 4.87 -5.41
CA LEU A 63 4.70 3.92 -5.50
C LEU A 63 4.35 2.56 -4.88
N TYR A 64 3.53 2.55 -3.83
CA TYR A 64 3.16 1.35 -3.10
C TYR A 64 2.01 0.57 -3.74
N LEU A 65 0.93 1.26 -4.13
CA LEU A 65 -0.31 0.63 -4.58
C LEU A 65 -0.33 0.40 -6.09
N ILE A 66 0.20 1.36 -6.85
CA ILE A 66 0.16 1.34 -8.32
C ILE A 66 1.42 0.68 -8.87
N GLU A 67 2.58 1.20 -8.48
CA GLU A 67 3.88 0.69 -8.96
C GLU A 67 4.32 -0.60 -8.23
N LYS A 68 3.67 -0.94 -7.11
CA LYS A 68 3.94 -2.15 -6.30
C LYS A 68 5.42 -2.31 -5.93
N LEU A 69 6.12 -1.19 -5.70
CA LEU A 69 7.52 -1.22 -5.33
C LEU A 69 7.69 -1.72 -3.89
N PRO A 70 8.79 -2.44 -3.60
CA PRO A 70 9.06 -2.89 -2.24
C PRO A 70 9.41 -1.70 -1.33
N LEU A 71 9.10 -1.82 -0.04
CA LEU A 71 9.26 -0.73 0.95
C LEU A 71 10.68 -0.14 0.97
N ASP A 72 11.70 -0.96 0.77
CA ASP A 72 13.11 -0.51 0.72
C ASP A 72 13.41 0.34 -0.53
N THR A 73 12.79 0.00 -1.66
CA THR A 73 12.93 0.80 -2.90
C THR A 73 12.19 2.12 -2.78
N ILE A 74 10.99 2.12 -2.18
CA ILE A 74 10.25 3.34 -1.87
C ILE A 74 11.05 4.23 -0.91
N ALA A 75 11.68 3.63 0.11
CA ALA A 75 12.52 4.35 1.07
C ALA A 75 13.69 5.06 0.38
N LYS A 76 14.37 4.37 -0.54
CA LYS A 76 15.44 4.95 -1.38
C LYS A 76 14.92 6.06 -2.29
N HIS A 77 13.79 5.84 -2.95
CA HIS A 77 13.19 6.80 -3.87
C HIS A 77 12.77 8.09 -3.16
N LEU A 78 12.15 7.97 -1.99
CA LEU A 78 11.68 9.11 -1.17
C LEU A 78 12.75 9.66 -0.23
N ASN A 79 13.98 9.15 -0.30
CA ASN A 79 15.11 9.53 0.56
C ASN A 79 14.74 9.54 2.06
N CYS A 80 14.02 8.51 2.53
CA CYS A 80 13.53 8.42 3.90
C CYS A 80 13.76 7.03 4.50
N PRO A 81 13.78 6.87 5.84
CA PRO A 81 13.96 5.55 6.47
C PRO A 81 12.82 4.57 6.13
N THR A 82 13.14 3.29 5.96
CA THR A 82 12.14 2.23 5.70
C THR A 82 11.06 2.17 6.80
N GLY A 83 11.40 2.48 8.05
CA GLY A 83 10.43 2.61 9.15
C GLY A 83 9.41 3.73 8.93
N THR A 84 9.82 4.84 8.29
CA THR A 84 8.92 5.93 7.90
C THR A 84 7.98 5.49 6.79
N VAL A 85 8.48 4.78 5.78
CA VAL A 85 7.64 4.22 4.71
C VAL A 85 6.58 3.28 5.31
N ARG A 86 6.97 2.38 6.23
CA ARG A 86 6.05 1.48 6.91
C ARG A 86 4.97 2.22 7.72
N SER A 87 5.35 3.32 8.38
CA SER A 87 4.38 4.18 9.08
C SER A 87 3.43 4.88 8.09
N ARG A 88 3.95 5.37 6.97
CA ARG A 88 3.15 6.02 5.92
C ARG A 88 2.17 5.04 5.28
N THR A 89 2.59 3.85 4.87
CA THR A 89 1.68 2.84 4.27
C THR A 89 0.59 2.40 5.26
N SER A 90 0.92 2.24 6.54
CA SER A 90 -0.09 1.96 7.57
C SER A 90 -1.13 3.09 7.70
N ARG A 91 -0.71 4.36 7.64
CA ARG A 91 -1.61 5.51 7.68
C ARG A 91 -2.48 5.61 6.43
N ILE A 92 -1.88 5.39 5.25
CA ILE A 92 -2.60 5.35 3.97
C ILE A 92 -3.70 4.29 4.00
N ARG A 93 -3.38 3.07 4.46
CA ARG A 93 -4.38 2.00 4.59
C ARG A 93 -5.52 2.37 5.53
N LYS A 94 -5.22 2.94 6.70
CA LYS A 94 -6.24 3.40 7.66
C LYS A 94 -7.12 4.50 7.07
N HIS A 95 -6.52 5.40 6.29
CA HIS A 95 -7.23 6.49 5.64
C HIS A 95 -8.20 5.96 4.58
N ILE A 96 -7.74 5.10 3.66
CA ILE A 96 -8.61 4.45 2.66
C ILE A 96 -9.70 3.61 3.33
N SER A 97 -9.36 2.81 4.34
CA SER A 97 -10.34 1.99 5.08
C SER A 97 -11.42 2.84 5.76
N LYS A 98 -11.06 4.02 6.29
CA LYS A 98 -12.04 4.96 6.86
C LYS A 98 -13.01 5.48 5.81
N PHE A 99 -12.52 5.78 4.60
CA PHE A 99 -13.34 6.23 3.49
C PHE A 99 -14.31 5.15 3.01
N LEU A 100 -13.84 3.90 2.90
CA LEU A 100 -14.69 2.76 2.56
C LEU A 100 -15.77 2.51 3.62
N ALA A 101 -15.40 2.59 4.90
CA ALA A 101 -16.37 2.44 5.99
C ALA A 101 -17.43 3.56 6.01
N ASP A 102 -17.12 4.78 5.56
CA ASP A 102 -18.10 5.87 5.41
C ASP A 102 -19.10 5.56 4.29
N LEU A 103 -18.66 4.93 3.20
CA LEU A 103 -19.56 4.50 2.13
C LEU A 103 -20.52 3.40 2.57
N GLU A 104 -20.04 2.39 3.30
CA GLU A 104 -20.88 1.27 3.75
C GLU A 104 -21.98 1.69 4.74
N GLN A 105 -21.88 2.88 5.33
CA GLN A 105 -22.83 3.43 6.30
C GLN A 105 -23.90 4.33 5.66
N ARG A 106 -23.87 4.53 4.33
CA ARG A 106 -24.84 5.34 3.57
C ARG A 106 -25.94 4.48 2.96
#